data_AF-A0AAN8AIL5-F1
#
_entry.id   AF-A0AAN8AIL5-F1
#
_cell.length_a   1.000
_cell.length_b   1.000
_cell.length_c   1.000
_cell.angle_alpha   90.00
_cell.angle_beta   90.00
_cell.angle_gamma   90.00
#
_symmetry.space_group_name_H-M   'P 1'
#
loop_
_entity.id
_entity.type
_entity.pdbx_description
1 polymer ?
#
loop_
_entity_poly.entity_id
_entity_poly.type
_entity_poly.pdbx_seq_one_letter_code
_entity_poly.pdbx_strand_id
1 'polypeptide(L)'
;MSVKTEVNLTGVKQSQTMWLVKVPKYLSHQWDKASDKGDVGKITIGKKQGKTEVSFCLNEELTTMGAVEEKDAPLLVPRDHPFTMQTVGRQTLAVFSQSDSGQSQLFQLWSLCVSCAG
;
A
#
# COMPACT_ATOMS: atom_id res chain seq x y z
N MET A 1 4.91 -22.43 -31.47
CA MET A 1 5.06 -21.34 -30.48
C MET A 1 3.66 -20.91 -30.07
N SER A 2 3.11 -21.44 -28.97
CA SER A 2 1.75 -21.08 -28.55
C SER A 2 1.82 -19.72 -27.85
N VAL A 3 1.27 -18.69 -28.47
CA VAL A 3 1.20 -17.35 -27.88
C VAL A 3 0.19 -17.42 -26.74
N LYS A 4 0.68 -17.54 -25.51
CA LYS A 4 -0.16 -17.58 -24.30
C LYS A 4 -0.56 -16.15 -23.94
N THR A 5 -1.44 -15.54 -24.73
CA THR A 5 -1.96 -14.17 -24.54
C THR A 5 -3.27 -14.15 -23.75
N GLU A 6 -3.63 -15.26 -23.10
CA GLU A 6 -4.89 -15.33 -22.35
C GLU A 6 -4.73 -14.68 -20.98
N VAL A 7 -5.59 -13.71 -20.68
CA VAL A 7 -5.63 -12.99 -19.41
C VAL A 7 -6.72 -13.59 -18.52
N ASN A 8 -6.34 -14.03 -17.32
CA ASN A 8 -7.27 -14.54 -16.34
C ASN A 8 -8.10 -13.40 -15.73
N LEU A 9 -9.43 -13.46 -15.91
CA LEU A 9 -10.37 -12.45 -15.39
C LEU A 9 -11.05 -12.86 -14.07
N THR A 10 -10.59 -13.93 -13.41
CA THR A 10 -11.23 -14.46 -12.21
C THR A 10 -11.20 -13.43 -11.07
N GLY A 11 -10.13 -12.64 -10.92
CA GLY A 11 -10.04 -11.58 -9.91
C GLY A 11 -11.12 -10.51 -10.06
N VAL A 12 -11.47 -10.17 -11.30
CA VAL A 12 -12.59 -9.28 -11.63
C VAL A 12 -13.93 -9.93 -11.27
N LYS A 13 -14.15 -11.17 -11.71
CA LYS A 13 -15.42 -11.89 -11.53
C LYS A 13 -15.74 -12.20 -10.06
N GLN A 14 -14.72 -12.45 -9.25
CA GLN A 14 -14.87 -12.77 -7.83
C GLN A 14 -14.97 -11.53 -6.94
N SER A 15 -15.02 -10.33 -7.51
CA SER A 15 -15.00 -9.08 -6.74
C SER A 15 -13.85 -9.03 -5.73
N GLN A 16 -12.67 -9.55 -6.11
CA GLN A 16 -11.47 -9.39 -5.29
C GLN A 16 -11.07 -7.93 -5.34
N THR A 17 -11.54 -7.16 -4.36
CA THR A 17 -11.33 -5.72 -4.31
C THR A 17 -9.96 -5.40 -3.74
N MET A 18 -9.16 -4.66 -4.50
CA MET A 18 -7.88 -4.15 -4.06
C MET A 18 -7.96 -2.67 -3.70
N TRP A 19 -7.10 -2.20 -2.80
CA TRP A 19 -6.94 -0.77 -2.50
C TRP A 19 -5.70 -0.22 -3.19
N LEU A 20 -5.83 0.98 -3.78
CA LEU A 20 -4.67 1.72 -4.26
C LEU A 20 -4.26 2.72 -3.18
N VAL A 21 -3.12 2.46 -2.54
CA VAL A 21 -2.58 3.33 -1.48
C VAL A 21 -1.40 4.14 -2.01
N LYS A 22 -1.50 5.47 -1.96
CA LYS A 22 -0.38 6.39 -2.19
C LYS A 22 0.43 6.53 -0.92
N VAL A 23 1.71 6.18 -0.99
CA VAL A 23 2.65 6.16 0.13
C VAL A 23 3.77 7.19 -0.08
N PRO A 24 4.11 8.04 0.90
CA PRO A 24 5.28 8.92 0.84
C PRO A 24 6.60 8.13 0.73
N LYS A 25 7.58 8.69 0.00
CA LYS A 25 8.87 8.04 -0.23
C LYS A 25 9.64 7.66 1.04
N TYR A 26 9.56 8.51 2.07
CA TYR A 26 10.24 8.23 3.33
C TYR A 26 9.70 6.96 3.99
N LEU A 27 8.41 6.67 3.82
CA LEU A 27 7.75 5.53 4.45
C LEU A 27 8.12 4.24 3.72
N SER A 28 8.14 4.26 2.38
CA SER A 28 8.64 3.13 1.60
C SER A 28 10.10 2.81 1.92
N HIS A 29 10.96 3.84 2.12
CA HIS A 29 12.34 3.61 2.51
C HIS A 29 12.48 2.98 3.91
N GLN A 30 11.53 3.19 4.82
CA GLN A 30 11.53 2.46 6.10
C GLN A 30 11.09 1.02 5.94
N TRP A 31 10.15 0.74 5.03
CA TRP A 31 9.71 -0.62 4.75
C TRP A 31 10.82 -1.49 4.15
N ASP A 32 11.73 -0.90 3.38
CA ASP A 32 12.93 -1.57 2.87
C ASP A 32 13.87 -2.08 3.98
N LYS A 33 13.75 -1.54 5.20
CA LYS A 33 14.53 -1.95 6.38
C LYS A 33 13.82 -3.00 7.24
N ALA A 34 12.61 -3.42 6.86
CA ALA A 34 11.87 -4.42 7.59
C ALA A 34 12.59 -5.76 7.60
N SER A 35 12.41 -6.52 8.68
CA SER A 35 12.93 -7.88 8.80
C SER A 35 12.37 -8.80 7.69
N ASP A 36 13.05 -9.90 7.41
CA ASP A 36 12.73 -10.89 6.36
C ASP A 36 11.28 -11.43 6.39
N LYS A 37 10.55 -11.22 7.49
CA LYS A 37 9.13 -11.57 7.62
C LYS A 37 8.20 -10.62 6.86
N GLY A 38 8.68 -9.47 6.41
CA GLY A 38 7.89 -8.46 5.69
C GLY A 38 6.87 -7.73 6.57
N ASP A 39 7.00 -7.78 7.89
CA ASP A 39 6.14 -7.05 8.83
C ASP A 39 6.66 -5.61 8.99
N VAL A 40 5.87 -4.64 8.49
CA VAL A 40 6.20 -3.22 8.52
C VAL A 40 5.36 -2.43 9.53
N GLY A 41 4.26 -3.00 10.02
CA GLY A 41 3.27 -2.23 10.77
C GLY A 41 1.86 -2.79 10.67
N LYS A 42 0.90 -2.01 11.19
CA LYS A 42 -0.51 -2.41 11.29
C LYS A 42 -1.41 -1.35 10.69
N ILE A 43 -2.41 -1.79 9.91
CA ILE A 43 -3.50 -0.92 9.45
C ILE A 43 -4.64 -1.02 10.46
N THR A 44 -5.08 0.12 10.97
CA THR A 44 -6.23 0.23 11.86
C THR A 44 -7.40 0.85 11.10
N ILE A 45 -8.57 0.20 11.15
CA ILE A 45 -9.81 0.69 10.55
C ILE A 45 -10.81 0.94 11.68
N GLY A 46 -11.06 2.21 11.98
CA GLY A 46 -12.05 2.66 12.94
C GLY A 46 -13.29 3.22 12.25
N LYS A 47 -14.44 3.13 12.92
CA LYS A 47 -15.66 3.87 12.55
C LYS A 47 -16.06 4.75 13.72
N LYS A 48 -16.01 6.06 13.56
CA LYS A 48 -16.45 7.04 14.56
C LYS A 48 -17.59 7.87 14.01
N GLN A 49 -18.74 7.86 14.68
CA GLN A 49 -19.89 8.70 14.36
C GLN A 49 -20.29 8.68 12.87
N GLY A 50 -20.22 7.52 12.22
CA GLY A 50 -20.54 7.35 10.79
C GLY A 50 -19.42 7.70 9.80
N LYS A 51 -18.28 8.21 10.27
CA LYS A 51 -17.07 8.42 9.46
C LYS A 51 -16.11 7.26 9.65
N THR A 52 -15.64 6.68 8.54
CA THR A 52 -14.57 5.69 8.56
C THR A 52 -13.23 6.41 8.66
N GLU A 53 -12.44 6.07 9.68
CA GLU A 53 -11.07 6.52 9.88
C GLU A 53 -10.14 5.34 9.64
N VAL A 54 -9.15 5.50 8.78
CA VAL A 54 -8.14 4.48 8.54
C VAL A 54 -6.79 5.10 8.84
N SER A 55 -5.89 4.34 9.46
CA SER A 55 -4.51 4.74 9.70
C SER A 55 -3.58 3.56 9.57
N PHE A 56 -2.34 3.84 9.22
CA PHE A 56 -1.23 2.89 9.26
C PHE A 56 -0.29 3.26 10.42
N CYS A 57 0.01 2.29 11.27
CA CYS A 57 0.92 2.43 12.39
C CYS A 57 2.21 1.66 12.08
N LEU A 58 3.33 2.38 11.94
CA LEU A 58 4.64 1.80 11.69
C LEU A 58 5.15 1.03 12.93
N ASN A 59 5.91 -0.05 12.70
CA ASN A 59 6.57 -0.78 13.79
C ASN A 59 7.68 0.09 14.43
N GLU A 60 7.87 -0.04 15.75
CA GLU A 60 8.81 0.80 16.52
C GLU A 60 10.24 0.70 16.00
N GLU A 61 10.67 -0.51 15.62
CA GLU A 61 11.97 -0.80 15.03
C GLU A 61 12.26 -0.06 13.71
N LEU A 62 11.22 0.38 12.99
CA LEU A 62 11.32 1.09 11.71
C LEU A 62 11.17 2.61 11.84
N THR A 63 10.99 3.13 13.06
CA THR A 63 10.83 4.59 13.31
C THR A 63 12.13 5.37 13.24
N THR A 64 13.28 4.71 13.34
CA THR A 64 14.60 5.35 13.36
C THR A 64 15.11 5.57 11.93
N MET A 65 15.16 6.81 11.45
CA MET A 65 15.98 7.14 10.29
C MET A 65 17.45 7.06 10.69
N GLY A 66 18.21 6.19 10.02
CA GLY A 66 19.67 6.17 10.17
C GLY A 66 20.23 7.52 9.75
N ALA A 67 20.92 8.19 10.68
CA ALA A 67 21.70 9.37 10.37
C ALA A 67 22.82 8.95 9.42
N VAL A 68 22.77 9.43 8.18
CA VAL A 68 23.97 9.48 7.35
C VAL A 68 24.78 10.64 7.92
N GLU A 69 25.83 10.27 8.64
CA GLU A 69 26.94 11.11 9.08
C GLU A 69 26.64 12.11 10.22
N GLU A 70 27.29 11.84 11.34
CA GLU A 70 27.79 12.76 12.36
C GLU A 70 27.05 14.11 12.54
N LYS A 71 26.29 14.21 13.65
CA LYS A 71 25.90 15.47 14.32
C LYS A 71 24.55 16.11 13.96
N ASP A 72 23.53 15.30 13.67
CA ASP A 72 22.13 15.72 13.82
C ASP A 72 21.33 14.66 14.59
N ALA A 73 20.42 15.11 15.45
CA ALA A 73 19.57 14.21 16.26
C ALA A 73 18.83 13.22 15.35
N PRO A 74 18.65 11.95 15.76
CA PRO A 74 17.95 10.96 14.95
C PRO A 74 16.56 11.49 14.58
N LEU A 75 16.32 11.68 13.28
CA LEU A 75 15.02 12.08 12.77
C LEU A 75 14.05 10.91 12.97
N LEU A 76 13.11 11.07 13.89
CA LEU A 76 12.09 10.07 14.16
C LEU A 76 10.99 10.19 13.10
N VAL A 77 10.68 9.08 12.44
CA VAL A 77 9.53 8.99 11.55
C VAL A 77 8.27 8.91 12.40
N PRO A 78 7.22 9.71 12.10
CA PRO A 78 5.94 9.57 12.76
C PRO A 78 5.45 8.12 12.67
N ARG A 79 4.94 7.58 13.79
CA ARG A 79 4.46 6.21 13.81
C ARG A 79 3.09 6.09 13.16
N ASP A 80 2.22 7.05 13.44
CA ASP A 80 0.84 7.06 12.99
C ASP A 80 0.69 7.85 11.71
N HIS A 81 0.19 7.19 10.68
CA HIS A 81 -0.05 7.77 9.37
C HIS A 81 -1.54 7.65 9.01
N PRO A 82 -2.34 8.71 9.16
CA PRO A 82 -3.74 8.66 8.81
C PRO A 82 -3.92 8.56 7.29
N PHE A 83 -4.91 7.79 6.89
CA PHE A 83 -5.28 7.56 5.50
C PHE A 83 -6.45 8.45 5.12
N THR A 84 -6.27 9.24 4.06
CA THR A 84 -7.33 10.03 3.45
C THR A 84 -7.93 9.25 2.29
N MET A 85 -9.22 8.90 2.40
CA MET A 85 -9.96 8.25 1.32
C MET A 85 -10.32 9.28 0.24
N GLN A 86 -10.08 8.93 -1.02
CA GLN A 86 -10.36 9.74 -2.19
C GLN A 86 -11.14 8.92 -3.21
N THR A 87 -12.25 9.45 -3.72
CA THR A 87 -13.03 8.78 -4.77
C THR A 87 -12.31 8.88 -6.10
N VAL A 88 -12.15 7.73 -6.76
CA VAL A 88 -11.63 7.60 -8.13
C VAL A 88 -12.76 8.00 -9.07
N GLY A 89 -12.85 9.30 -9.40
CA GLY A 89 -14.02 9.94 -10.01
C GLY A 89 -14.68 9.20 -11.17
N ARG A 90 -14.33 9.54 -12.43
CA ARG A 90 -14.92 8.93 -13.65
C ARG A 90 -13.99 7.92 -14.33
N GLN A 91 -13.09 7.31 -13.56
CA GLN A 91 -12.09 6.39 -14.10
C GLN A 91 -12.24 5.03 -13.43
N THR A 92 -12.12 3.97 -14.23
CA THR A 92 -12.04 2.59 -13.73
C THR A 92 -10.58 2.20 -13.67
N LEU A 93 -10.10 1.84 -12.48
CA LEU A 93 -8.74 1.34 -12.29
C LEU A 93 -8.74 -0.19 -12.15
N ALA A 94 -7.74 -0.82 -12.75
CA ALA A 94 -7.51 -2.26 -12.67
C ALA A 94 -6.01 -2.54 -12.53
N VAL A 95 -5.67 -3.65 -11.89
CA VAL A 95 -4.30 -4.13 -11.74
C VAL A 95 -4.12 -5.34 -12.64
N PHE A 96 -3.15 -5.28 -13.53
CA PHE A 96 -2.69 -6.40 -14.34
C PHE A 96 -1.40 -6.95 -13.72
N SER A 97 -1.38 -8.25 -13.41
CA SER A 97 -0.19 -8.94 -12.92
C SER A 97 0.27 -9.98 -13.93
N GLN A 98 1.59 -10.06 -14.13
CA GLN A 98 2.24 -11.10 -14.92
C GLN A 98 3.25 -11.83 -14.05
N SER A 99 3.15 -13.16 -13.98
CA SER A 99 4.12 -14.00 -13.27
C SER A 99 5.31 -14.35 -14.16
N ASP A 100 6.43 -14.74 -13.56
CA ASP A 100 7.62 -15.25 -14.26
C ASP A 100 7.33 -16.50 -15.10
N SER A 101 6.30 -17.27 -14.72
CA SER A 101 5.79 -18.42 -15.49
C SER A 101 4.89 -18.02 -16.68
N GLY A 102 4.76 -16.73 -16.97
CA GLY A 102 3.99 -16.18 -18.08
C GLY A 102 2.47 -16.23 -17.87
N GLN A 103 1.99 -16.38 -16.64
CA GLN A 103 0.56 -16.32 -16.33
C GLN A 103 0.16 -14.87 -16.11
N SER A 104 -0.95 -14.46 -16.74
CA SER A 104 -1.47 -13.10 -16.66
C SER A 104 -2.82 -13.09 -15.95
N GLN A 105 -3.03 -12.15 -15.02
CA GLN A 105 -4.27 -12.02 -14.26
C GLN A 105 -4.67 -10.54 -14.11
N LEU A 106 -5.98 -10.29 -14.11
CA LEU A 106 -6.56 -8.95 -13.94
C LEU A 106 -7.39 -8.89 -12.65
N PHE A 107 -7.19 -7.83 -11.89
CA PHE A 107 -7.91 -7.49 -10.66
C PHE A 107 -8.55 -6.10 -10.78
N GLN A 108 -9.72 -5.90 -10.16
CA GLN A 108 -10.32 -4.56 -10.09
C GLN A 108 -9.92 -3.85 -8.80
N LEU A 109 -9.54 -2.57 -8.94
CA LEU A 109 -9.34 -1.70 -7.79
C LEU A 109 -10.68 -1.16 -7.32
N TRP A 110 -10.80 -0.96 -6.01
CA TRP A 110 -11.91 -0.19 -5.46
C TRP A 110 -11.84 1.24 -6.03
N SER A 111 -12.99 1.87 -6.26
CA SER A 111 -13.11 3.28 -6.63
C SER A 111 -12.65 4.26 -5.53
N LEU A 112 -11.79 3.83 -4.60
CA LEU A 112 -11.24 4.61 -3.50
C LEU A 112 -9.72 4.49 -3.56
N CYS A 113 -9.07 5.59 -3.89
CA CYS A 113 -7.65 5.80 -3.63
C CYS A 113 -7.48 6.18 -2.17
N VAL A 114 -6.39 5.73 -1.57
CA VAL A 114 -6.09 6.03 -0.17
C VAL A 114 -4.74 6.74 -0.14
N SER A 115 -4.71 7.98 0.35
CA SER A 115 -3.44 8.69 0.51
C SER A 115 -3.01 8.66 1.96
N CYS A 116 -1.83 8.12 2.21
CA CYS A 116 -1.15 8.24 3.48
C CYS A 116 -0.72 9.71 3.67
N ALA A 117 -1.19 10.35 4.74
CA ALA A 117 -0.75 11.68 5.10
C ALA A 117 0.65 11.58 5.76
N GLY A 118 1.57 12.41 5.28
CA GLY A 118 2.93 12.55 5.81
C GLY A 118 3.10 13.83 6.59
#